data_AF-A0A356R9R1-F1
#
_entry.id   AF-A0A356R9R1-F1
#
_cell.length_a   1.000
_cell.length_b   1.000
_cell.length_c   1.000
_cell.angle_alpha   90.00
_cell.angle_beta   90.00
_cell.angle_gamma   90.00
#
_symmetry.space_group_name_H-M   'P 1'
#
loop_
_entity.id
_entity.type
_entity.pdbx_description
1 polymer ?
#
loop_
_entity_poly.entity_id
_entity_poly.type
_entity_poly.pdbx_seq_one_letter_code
_entity_poly.pdbx_strand_id
1 'polypeptide(L)'
;AQQGRGTFTYIATAQEVQDKMHRLFMKLEQPAFLNLAIEGSPDGAWDLLPAPLPDVYAGEPLMAAFHSAIPPSHLTMSGTHGIVPWDRVLPFAAGHSRSGIAVHWARQKISQLMDQQTLSLQPDQPDRQAQLRQGVIDVALRHHLVSKYTSLVVVDTTPARPGQPPLHSHAMKTNLPHGMQYEAIFGWPQTATPSALYLLFGTFMVWLGWLWSRHQTQQT
;
A
#
# COMPACT_ATOMS: atom_id res chain seq x y z
N ALA A 1 23.67 6.95 -12.73
CA ALA A 1 24.75 7.92 -12.42
C ALA A 1 25.62 7.44 -11.25
N GLN A 2 25.02 7.04 -10.12
CA GLN A 2 25.76 6.63 -8.90
C GLN A 2 26.73 5.46 -9.10
N GLN A 3 26.40 4.49 -9.96
CA GLN A 3 27.34 3.42 -10.32
C GLN A 3 28.65 3.92 -10.94
N GLY A 4 28.59 5.01 -11.70
CA GLY A 4 29.77 5.65 -12.28
C GLY A 4 30.46 6.61 -11.33
N ARG A 5 30.17 6.55 -10.02
CA ARG A 5 30.71 7.44 -8.97
C ARG A 5 30.34 8.92 -9.16
N GLY A 6 29.40 9.21 -10.07
CA GLY A 6 29.04 10.56 -10.48
C GLY A 6 27.74 11.09 -9.84
N THR A 7 27.61 12.41 -9.82
CA THR A 7 26.41 13.11 -9.33
C THR A 7 25.43 13.44 -10.45
N PHE A 8 24.13 13.47 -10.14
CA PHE A 8 23.08 13.82 -11.10
C PHE A 8 22.75 15.32 -11.05
N THR A 9 22.73 15.98 -12.21
CA THR A 9 22.27 17.38 -12.34
C THR A 9 21.00 17.40 -13.18
N TYR A 10 19.89 17.80 -12.56
CA TYR A 10 18.60 17.93 -13.25
C TYR A 10 18.46 19.31 -13.89
N ILE A 11 18.12 19.36 -15.18
CA ILE A 11 17.83 20.60 -15.92
C ILE A 11 16.37 20.53 -16.38
N ALA A 12 15.53 21.46 -15.90
CA ALA A 12 14.09 21.42 -16.17
C ALA A 12 13.73 22.21 -17.44
N THR A 13 14.43 23.31 -17.69
CA THR A 13 14.15 24.23 -18.80
C THR A 13 15.43 24.66 -19.51
N ALA A 14 15.33 25.03 -20.80
CA ALA A 14 16.48 25.42 -21.61
C ALA A 14 17.24 26.63 -21.04
N GLN A 15 16.55 27.54 -20.35
CA GLN A 15 17.12 28.73 -19.73
C GLN A 15 18.09 28.41 -18.58
N GLU A 16 17.94 27.25 -17.93
CA GLU A 16 18.80 26.84 -16.81
C GLU A 16 20.09 26.14 -17.27
N VAL A 17 20.18 25.76 -18.55
CA VAL A 17 21.26 24.93 -19.07
C VAL A 17 22.61 25.57 -18.82
N GLN A 18 22.76 26.85 -19.20
CA GLN A 18 24.05 27.55 -19.09
C GLN A 18 24.57 27.55 -17.64
N ASP A 19 23.74 27.96 -16.69
CA ASP A 19 24.12 28.05 -15.28
C ASP A 19 24.41 26.67 -14.66
N LYS A 20 23.58 25.67 -14.96
CA LYS A 20 23.75 24.31 -14.42
C LYS A 20 24.97 23.63 -15.01
N MET A 21 25.22 23.79 -16.31
CA MET A 21 26.41 23.27 -16.96
C MET A 21 27.68 23.98 -16.46
N HIS A 22 27.67 25.30 -16.29
CA HIS A 22 28.81 26.03 -15.76
C HIS A 22 29.20 25.54 -14.35
N ARG A 23 28.22 25.39 -13.44
CA ARG A 23 28.48 24.84 -12.10
C ARG A 23 29.01 23.41 -12.15
N LEU A 24 28.47 22.57 -13.04
CA LEU A 24 28.93 21.20 -13.22
C LEU A 24 30.40 21.16 -13.69
N PHE A 25 30.79 21.99 -14.67
CA PHE A 25 32.16 22.02 -15.16
C PHE A 25 33.14 22.57 -14.12
N MET A 26 32.81 23.67 -13.46
CA MET A 26 33.61 24.22 -12.35
C MET A 26 33.86 23.16 -11.27
N LYS A 27 32.86 22.31 -11.00
CA LYS A 27 32.99 21.18 -10.08
C LYS A 27 33.94 20.11 -10.63
N LEU A 28 33.73 19.64 -11.87
CA LEU A 28 34.52 18.55 -12.47
C LEU A 28 36.01 18.89 -12.61
N GLU A 29 36.35 20.17 -12.71
CA GLU A 29 37.74 20.65 -12.76
C GLU A 29 38.46 20.59 -11.41
N GLN A 30 37.75 20.32 -10.30
CA GLN A 30 38.29 20.40 -8.94
C GLN A 30 38.02 19.12 -8.12
N PRO A 31 38.57 17.95 -8.52
CA PRO A 31 38.51 16.75 -7.71
C PRO A 31 39.39 16.89 -6.45
N ALA A 32 38.79 16.73 -5.28
CA ALA A 32 39.50 16.76 -3.99
C ALA A 32 40.02 15.36 -3.62
N PHE A 33 39.18 14.33 -3.69
CA PHE A 33 39.58 12.94 -3.42
C PHE A 33 38.92 11.98 -4.39
N LEU A 34 39.72 11.05 -4.91
CA LEU A 34 39.32 10.00 -5.85
C LEU A 34 39.52 8.63 -5.23
N ASN A 35 38.82 7.62 -5.77
CA ASN A 35 39.00 6.20 -5.41
C ASN A 35 38.90 5.93 -3.91
N LEU A 36 37.98 6.63 -3.24
CA LEU A 36 37.81 6.52 -1.80
C LEU A 36 37.35 5.13 -1.37
N ALA A 37 37.93 4.64 -0.27
CA ALA A 37 37.51 3.45 0.46
C ALA A 37 37.48 3.76 1.97
N ILE A 38 36.56 3.12 2.69
CA ILE A 38 36.47 3.20 4.15
C ILE A 38 36.38 1.78 4.69
N GLU A 39 37.30 1.44 5.58
CA GLU A 39 37.40 0.14 6.22
C GLU A 39 37.29 0.30 7.74
N GLY A 40 36.52 -0.60 8.37
CA GLY A 40 36.51 -0.79 9.82
C GLY A 40 37.46 -1.91 10.23
N SER A 41 37.80 -1.97 11.52
CA SER A 41 38.60 -3.06 12.09
C SER A 41 38.07 -4.46 11.68
N PRO A 42 38.94 -5.46 11.44
CA PRO A 42 38.63 -6.63 10.62
C PRO A 42 37.62 -7.65 11.20
N ASP A 43 37.10 -7.44 12.41
CA ASP A 43 36.45 -8.52 13.17
C ASP A 43 34.93 -8.68 12.93
N GLY A 44 34.40 -8.26 11.77
CA GLY A 44 32.97 -8.46 11.52
C GLY A 44 32.45 -8.13 10.12
N ALA A 45 31.25 -8.61 9.83
CA ALA A 45 30.51 -8.23 8.62
C ALA A 45 30.25 -6.72 8.61
N TRP A 46 30.63 -6.07 7.52
CA TRP A 46 30.58 -4.63 7.31
C TRP A 46 29.88 -4.32 5.99
N ASP A 47 28.78 -3.57 6.04
CA ASP A 47 28.01 -3.18 4.85
C ASP A 47 27.98 -1.66 4.74
N LEU A 48 28.96 -1.12 4.03
CA LEU A 48 29.13 0.31 3.76
C LEU A 48 28.40 0.71 2.49
N LEU A 49 27.67 1.82 2.58
CA LEU A 49 26.97 2.43 1.48
C LEU A 49 27.27 3.93 1.38
N PRO A 50 27.31 4.49 0.17
CA PRO A 50 27.19 3.78 -1.12
C PRO A 50 28.43 2.92 -1.44
N ALA A 51 28.24 1.84 -2.19
CA ALA A 51 29.30 0.97 -2.68
C ALA A 51 29.17 0.79 -4.21
N PRO A 52 30.11 1.32 -5.02
CA PRO A 52 31.33 2.03 -4.62
C PRO A 52 31.08 3.42 -4.02
N LEU A 53 32.01 3.93 -3.20
CA LEU A 53 31.96 5.31 -2.71
C LEU A 53 32.16 6.30 -3.87
N PRO A 54 31.46 7.45 -3.86
CA PRO A 54 31.65 8.49 -4.87
C PRO A 54 32.98 9.23 -4.68
N ASP A 55 33.40 9.90 -5.74
CA ASP A 55 34.52 10.83 -5.67
C ASP A 55 34.07 12.16 -5.03
N VAL A 56 34.98 12.81 -4.32
CA VAL A 56 34.71 14.06 -3.59
C VAL A 56 35.28 15.22 -4.37
N TYR A 57 34.43 16.18 -4.68
CA TYR A 57 34.77 17.42 -5.36
C TYR A 57 34.78 18.59 -4.38
N ALA A 58 35.50 19.65 -4.72
CA ALA A 58 35.59 20.84 -3.89
C ALA A 58 34.19 21.39 -3.53
N GLY A 59 33.97 21.64 -2.24
CA GLY A 59 32.71 22.18 -1.72
C GLY A 59 31.60 21.16 -1.42
N GLU A 60 31.81 19.86 -1.66
CA GLU A 60 30.82 18.82 -1.36
C GLU A 60 31.27 17.88 -0.23
N PRO A 61 30.36 17.49 0.68
CA PRO A 61 30.66 16.48 1.69
C PRO A 61 30.51 15.05 1.15
N LEU A 62 31.36 14.14 1.62
CA LEU A 62 31.10 12.71 1.50
C LEU A 62 30.16 12.27 2.62
N MET A 63 29.04 11.65 2.25
CA MET A 63 28.12 11.00 3.18
C MET A 63 28.14 9.49 2.93
N ALA A 64 28.52 8.74 3.95
CA ALA A 64 28.49 7.28 3.92
C ALA A 64 27.84 6.74 5.21
N ALA A 65 27.16 5.62 5.09
CA ALA A 65 26.54 4.92 6.20
C ALA A 65 26.95 3.46 6.16
N PHE A 66 27.19 2.87 7.32
CA PHE A 66 27.53 1.46 7.42
C PHE A 66 26.63 0.75 8.42
N HIS A 67 26.49 -0.56 8.20
CA HIS A 67 25.90 -1.48 9.17
C HIS A 67 26.96 -2.52 9.54
N SER A 68 27.14 -2.75 10.84
CA SER A 68 28.03 -3.76 11.36
C SER A 68 27.48 -4.40 12.63
N ALA A 69 27.78 -5.67 12.83
CA ALA A 69 27.42 -6.39 14.05
C ALA A 69 28.25 -5.93 15.26
N ILE A 70 29.50 -5.54 15.04
CA ILE A 70 30.44 -5.09 16.07
C ILE A 70 30.93 -3.70 15.66
N PRO A 71 30.70 -2.65 16.47
CA PRO A 71 31.17 -1.31 16.12
C PRO A 71 32.71 -1.28 16.11
N PRO A 72 33.35 -0.70 15.09
CA PRO A 72 34.80 -0.61 15.02
C PRO A 72 35.34 0.40 16.04
N SER A 73 36.59 0.24 16.48
CA SER A 73 37.27 1.24 17.34
C SER A 73 37.88 2.40 16.53
N HIS A 74 38.20 2.15 15.27
CA HIS A 74 38.76 3.11 14.33
C HIS A 74 38.27 2.79 12.91
N LEU A 75 38.26 3.83 12.08
CA LEU A 75 37.99 3.73 10.64
C LEU A 75 39.25 4.15 9.89
N THR A 76 39.65 3.37 8.90
CA THR A 76 40.71 3.76 7.96
C THR A 76 40.05 4.22 6.68
N MET A 77 40.28 5.48 6.32
CA MET A 77 39.83 6.05 5.04
C MET A 77 41.04 6.17 4.12
N SER A 78 40.93 5.65 2.90
CA SER A 78 41.99 5.68 1.90
C SER A 78 41.47 6.17 0.56
N GLY A 79 42.37 6.65 -0.31
CA GLY A 79 42.06 7.13 -1.65
C GLY A 79 43.25 7.83 -2.30
N THR A 80 42.96 8.72 -3.25
CA THR A 80 43.97 9.53 -3.95
C THR A 80 43.60 11.00 -3.86
N HIS A 81 44.54 11.84 -3.41
CA HIS A 81 44.41 13.29 -3.48
C HIS A 81 45.29 13.80 -4.63
N GLY A 82 44.66 14.24 -5.72
CA GLY A 82 45.35 14.51 -6.98
C GLY A 82 45.98 13.23 -7.55
N ILE A 83 47.31 13.12 -7.42
CA ILE A 83 48.09 11.93 -7.84
C ILE A 83 48.74 11.17 -6.67
N VAL A 84 48.60 11.69 -5.45
CA VAL A 84 49.29 11.15 -4.27
C VAL A 84 48.34 10.21 -3.53
N PRO A 85 48.77 8.97 -3.20
CA PRO A 85 47.98 8.10 -2.34
C PRO A 85 47.79 8.77 -0.98
N TRP A 86 46.57 8.67 -0.44
CA TRP A 86 46.20 9.29 0.80
C TRP A 86 45.45 8.28 1.67
N ASP A 87 45.85 8.20 2.93
CA ASP A 87 45.18 7.40 3.94
C ASP A 87 45.13 8.17 5.27
N ARG A 88 44.08 7.90 6.04
CA ARG A 88 43.89 8.50 7.35
C ARG A 88 43.10 7.56 8.26
N VAL A 89 43.66 7.34 9.45
CA VAL A 89 42.98 6.66 10.55
C VAL A 89 42.17 7.67 11.34
N LEU A 90 40.89 7.38 11.54
CA LEU A 90 39.94 8.18 12.30
C LEU A 90 39.49 7.37 13.52
N PRO A 91 39.60 7.90 14.75
CA PRO A 91 39.04 7.24 15.91
C PRO A 91 37.52 7.18 15.77
N PHE A 92 36.92 6.01 15.99
CA PHE A 92 35.47 5.87 16.00
C PHE A 92 34.96 6.03 17.43
N ALA A 93 34.39 7.19 17.71
CA ALA A 93 33.62 7.40 18.92
C ALA A 93 32.14 7.16 18.60
N ALA A 94 31.55 6.15 19.25
CA ALA A 94 30.12 5.89 19.11
C ALA A 94 29.33 7.15 19.51
N GLY A 95 28.61 7.71 18.54
CA GLY A 95 27.72 8.85 18.77
C GLY A 95 26.47 8.44 19.55
N HIS A 96 25.63 9.42 19.86
CA HIS A 96 24.31 9.15 20.43
C HIS A 96 23.45 8.37 19.44
N SER A 97 22.80 7.31 19.93
CA SER A 97 21.85 6.54 19.11
C SER A 97 20.73 7.45 18.62
N ARG A 98 20.50 7.44 17.29
CA ARG A 98 19.37 8.11 16.65
C ARG A 98 18.64 7.12 15.76
N SER A 99 17.32 7.05 15.90
CA SER A 99 16.45 6.18 15.09
C SER A 99 16.60 6.41 13.58
N GLY A 100 16.90 7.65 13.16
CA GLY A 100 17.00 8.01 11.74
C GLY A 100 18.22 7.41 11.00
N ILE A 101 19.30 7.07 11.69
CA ILE A 101 20.53 6.57 11.03
C ILE A 101 20.29 5.18 10.43
N ALA A 102 19.65 4.28 11.18
CA ALA A 102 19.31 2.95 10.69
C ALA A 102 18.37 3.01 9.48
N VAL A 103 17.39 3.92 9.51
CA VAL A 103 16.47 4.16 8.38
C VAL A 103 17.22 4.71 7.16
N HIS A 104 18.17 5.62 7.35
CA HIS A 104 18.97 6.18 6.26
C HIS A 104 19.79 5.09 5.55
N TRP A 105 20.52 4.26 6.30
CA TRP A 105 21.24 3.12 5.75
C TRP A 105 20.31 2.14 5.04
N ALA A 106 19.17 1.78 5.64
CA ALA A 106 18.23 0.82 5.07
C ALA A 106 17.63 1.30 3.74
N ARG A 107 17.33 2.60 3.61
CA ARG A 107 16.87 3.19 2.34
C ARG A 107 17.96 3.11 1.26
N GLN A 108 19.20 3.41 1.61
CA GLN A 108 20.34 3.25 0.68
C GLN A 108 20.51 1.79 0.27
N LYS A 109 20.35 0.84 1.19
CA LYS A 109 20.47 -0.59 0.90
C LYS A 109 19.39 -1.06 -0.08
N ILE A 110 18.15 -0.64 0.14
CA ILE A 110 17.04 -0.92 -0.79
C ILE A 110 17.35 -0.34 -2.18
N SER A 111 17.83 0.91 -2.26
CA SER A 111 18.22 1.53 -3.54
C SER A 111 19.30 0.71 -4.25
N GLN A 112 20.35 0.29 -3.54
CA GLN A 112 21.42 -0.53 -4.11
C GLN A 112 20.89 -1.86 -4.66
N LEU A 113 20.04 -2.56 -3.91
CA LEU A 113 19.44 -3.83 -4.36
C LEU A 113 18.53 -3.64 -5.58
N MET A 114 17.78 -2.54 -5.63
CA MET A 114 16.96 -2.18 -6.78
C MET A 114 17.81 -1.85 -8.01
N ASP A 115 18.90 -1.10 -7.84
CA ASP A 115 19.83 -0.80 -8.93
C ASP A 115 20.46 -2.08 -9.50
N GLN A 116 20.91 -3.00 -8.63
CA GLN A 116 21.42 -4.31 -9.03
C GLN A 116 20.37 -5.12 -9.81
N GLN A 117 19.09 -5.03 -9.41
CA GLN A 117 18.01 -5.69 -10.12
C GLN A 117 17.80 -5.09 -11.51
N THR A 118 17.84 -3.76 -11.65
CA THR A 118 17.70 -3.08 -12.96
C THR A 118 18.85 -3.41 -13.90
N LEU A 119 20.06 -3.59 -13.38
CA LEU A 119 21.25 -3.90 -14.18
C LEU A 119 21.38 -5.37 -14.55
N SER A 120 20.73 -6.25 -13.78
CA SER A 120 20.56 -7.66 -14.09
C SER A 120 19.53 -7.80 -15.23
N LEU A 121 19.86 -7.22 -16.39
CA LEU A 121 19.03 -7.17 -17.61
C LEU A 121 18.90 -8.53 -18.32
N GLN A 122 19.46 -9.59 -17.74
CA GLN A 122 19.35 -10.97 -18.23
C GLN A 122 18.03 -11.60 -17.74
N PRO A 123 17.05 -11.85 -18.63
CA PRO A 123 15.79 -12.52 -18.29
C PRO A 123 15.95 -13.95 -17.76
N ASP A 124 17.16 -14.50 -17.90
CA ASP A 124 17.56 -15.89 -17.76
C ASP A 124 18.07 -16.26 -16.35
N GLN A 125 17.95 -15.37 -15.35
CA GLN A 125 18.33 -15.66 -13.95
C GLN A 125 17.18 -15.39 -12.96
N PRO A 126 16.11 -16.21 -12.97
CA PRO A 126 14.97 -16.04 -12.07
C PRO A 126 15.37 -16.13 -10.58
N ASP A 127 16.32 -17.01 -10.25
CA ASP A 127 16.78 -17.21 -8.86
C ASP A 127 17.47 -15.96 -8.30
N ARG A 128 18.31 -15.30 -9.11
CA ARG A 128 18.97 -14.05 -8.70
C ARG A 128 17.95 -12.94 -8.48
N GLN A 129 16.95 -12.82 -9.35
CA GLN A 129 15.88 -11.82 -9.17
C GLN A 129 15.05 -12.10 -7.91
N ALA A 130 14.76 -13.36 -7.63
CA ALA A 130 14.06 -13.76 -6.40
C ALA A 130 14.90 -13.41 -5.15
N GLN A 131 16.21 -13.65 -5.17
CA GLN A 131 17.12 -13.29 -4.08
C GLN A 131 17.18 -11.78 -3.84
N LEU A 132 17.33 -10.97 -4.90
CA LEU A 132 17.34 -9.50 -4.79
C LEU A 132 16.00 -8.97 -4.26
N ARG A 133 14.89 -9.52 -4.76
CA ARG A 133 13.54 -9.19 -4.28
C ARG A 133 13.38 -9.50 -2.81
N GLN A 134 13.79 -10.69 -2.38
CA GLN A 134 13.71 -11.10 -0.98
C GLN A 134 14.56 -10.19 -0.09
N GLY A 135 15.78 -9.84 -0.54
CA GLY A 135 16.64 -8.89 0.17
C GLY A 135 15.99 -7.53 0.38
N VAL A 136 15.28 -6.99 -0.64
CA VAL A 136 14.52 -5.73 -0.50
C VAL A 136 13.40 -5.88 0.52
N ILE A 137 12.64 -6.98 0.47
CA ILE A 137 11.54 -7.26 1.42
C ILE A 137 12.08 -7.35 2.85
N ASP A 138 13.16 -8.09 3.07
CA ASP A 138 13.74 -8.32 4.40
C ASP A 138 14.22 -7.01 5.04
N VAL A 139 14.94 -6.17 4.28
CA VAL A 139 15.40 -4.86 4.75
C VAL A 139 14.19 -3.94 5.01
N ALA A 140 13.22 -3.91 4.09
CA ALA A 140 12.03 -3.08 4.23
C ALA A 140 11.21 -3.44 5.48
N LEU A 141 10.94 -4.73 5.70
CA LEU A 141 10.19 -5.20 6.86
C LEU A 141 10.93 -4.97 8.18
N ARG A 142 12.24 -5.27 8.22
CA ARG A 142 13.07 -5.07 9.42
C ARG A 142 13.12 -3.62 9.88
N HIS A 143 13.11 -2.68 8.93
CA HIS A 143 13.20 -1.24 9.22
C HIS A 143 11.86 -0.50 9.07
N HIS A 144 10.74 -1.21 8.92
CA HIS A 144 9.39 -0.65 8.72
C HIS A 144 9.30 0.37 7.58
N LEU A 145 9.90 0.03 6.42
CA LEU A 145 9.93 0.87 5.22
C LEU A 145 8.95 0.37 4.16
N VAL A 146 8.38 1.33 3.44
CA VAL A 146 7.62 1.09 2.21
C VAL A 146 8.61 1.03 1.05
N SER A 147 8.48 0.00 0.21
CA SER A 147 9.34 -0.29 -0.94
C SER A 147 8.50 -0.68 -2.14
N LYS A 148 9.11 -0.99 -3.29
CA LYS A 148 8.41 -1.55 -4.44
C LYS A 148 7.63 -2.86 -4.12
N TYR A 149 8.06 -3.60 -3.09
CA TYR A 149 7.52 -4.91 -2.73
C TYR A 149 6.76 -4.93 -1.39
N THR A 150 6.65 -3.80 -0.70
CA THR A 150 5.98 -3.69 0.60
C THR A 150 5.00 -2.53 0.61
N SER A 151 3.83 -2.70 1.21
CA SER A 151 2.81 -1.66 1.36
C SER A 151 2.26 -1.61 2.77
N LEU A 152 1.80 -0.44 3.20
CA LEU A 152 1.07 -0.28 4.45
C LEU A 152 -0.40 -0.55 4.19
N VAL A 153 -0.94 -1.60 4.81
CA VAL A 153 -2.36 -1.95 4.74
C VAL A 153 -2.96 -1.71 6.12
N VAL A 154 -3.98 -0.86 6.18
CA VAL A 154 -4.76 -0.63 7.40
C VAL A 154 -5.98 -1.54 7.35
N VAL A 155 -6.07 -2.46 8.29
CA VAL A 155 -7.25 -3.31 8.48
C VAL A 155 -8.05 -2.73 9.64
N ASP A 156 -9.30 -2.34 9.38
CA ASP A 156 -10.22 -1.95 10.45
C ASP A 156 -10.59 -3.18 11.27
N THR A 157 -10.32 -3.11 12.58
CA THR A 157 -10.61 -4.17 13.54
C THR A 157 -11.97 -4.00 14.21
N THR A 158 -12.76 -2.99 13.81
CA THR A 158 -14.09 -2.72 14.38
C THR A 158 -15.15 -3.53 13.62
N PRO A 159 -15.67 -4.64 14.17
CA PRO A 159 -16.76 -5.35 13.52
C PRO A 159 -18.00 -4.45 13.46
N ALA A 160 -18.58 -4.29 12.27
CA ALA A 160 -19.76 -3.44 12.05
C ALA A 160 -20.98 -3.85 12.89
N ARG A 161 -21.02 -5.09 13.40
CA ARG A 161 -22.04 -5.59 14.31
C ARG A 161 -21.43 -6.57 15.31
N PRO A 162 -20.89 -6.09 16.44
CA PRO A 162 -20.43 -6.95 17.53
C PRO A 162 -21.62 -7.75 18.10
N GLY A 163 -21.47 -9.06 18.26
CA GLY A 163 -22.47 -9.89 18.95
C GLY A 163 -23.75 -10.22 18.19
N GLN A 164 -23.86 -9.86 16.89
CA GLN A 164 -25.00 -10.20 16.01
C GLN A 164 -26.39 -10.19 16.70
N PRO A 165 -26.82 -9.07 17.32
CA PRO A 165 -28.13 -9.01 17.95
C PRO A 165 -29.23 -9.38 16.94
N PRO A 166 -30.28 -10.09 17.39
CA PRO A 166 -31.35 -10.56 16.52
C PRO A 166 -31.97 -9.40 15.73
N LEU A 167 -32.16 -9.63 14.43
CA LEU A 167 -32.77 -8.67 13.53
C LEU A 167 -34.27 -8.60 13.81
N HIS A 168 -34.75 -7.42 14.21
CA HIS A 168 -36.18 -7.15 14.26
C HIS A 168 -36.63 -6.66 12.90
N SER A 169 -37.37 -7.51 12.18
CA SER A 169 -38.08 -7.10 10.97
C SER A 169 -39.35 -6.36 11.37
N HIS A 170 -39.49 -5.11 10.94
CA HIS A 170 -40.71 -4.33 11.12
C HIS A 170 -41.30 -4.00 9.75
N ALA A 171 -42.56 -4.32 9.55
CA ALA A 171 -43.28 -3.90 8.35
C ALA A 171 -43.46 -2.38 8.41
N MET A 172 -42.69 -1.66 7.58
CA MET A 172 -42.89 -0.23 7.39
C MET A 172 -44.28 0.01 6.79
N LYS A 173 -45.01 0.99 7.34
CA LYS A 173 -46.29 1.41 6.78
C LYS A 173 -46.06 1.92 5.35
N THR A 174 -46.76 1.35 4.37
CA THR A 174 -46.70 1.80 2.98
C THR A 174 -47.15 3.26 2.91
N ASN A 175 -46.22 4.18 2.71
CA ASN A 175 -46.54 5.56 2.38
C ASN A 175 -47.02 5.59 0.92
N LEU A 176 -48.30 5.91 0.71
CA LEU A 176 -48.80 6.16 -0.63
C LEU A 176 -48.30 7.55 -1.09
N PRO A 177 -47.84 7.67 -2.35
CA PRO A 177 -47.52 8.96 -2.94
C PRO A 177 -48.70 9.93 -2.83
N HIS A 178 -48.39 11.21 -2.68
CA HIS A 178 -49.41 12.23 -2.51
C HIS A 178 -50.37 12.25 -3.72
N GLY A 179 -51.68 12.09 -3.45
CA GLY A 179 -52.73 12.05 -4.47
C GLY A 179 -53.23 10.65 -4.86
N MET A 180 -52.61 9.56 -4.37
CA MET A 180 -53.13 8.20 -4.60
C MET A 180 -54.12 7.78 -3.50
N GLN A 181 -55.30 7.31 -3.91
CA GLN A 181 -56.32 6.75 -3.01
C GLN A 181 -56.12 5.25 -2.88
N TYR A 182 -56.04 4.74 -1.65
CA TYR A 182 -55.75 3.33 -1.36
C TYR A 182 -56.86 2.41 -1.90
N GLU A 183 -58.12 2.82 -1.72
CA GLU A 183 -59.30 2.06 -2.17
C GLU A 183 -59.36 1.91 -3.69
N ALA A 184 -58.80 2.83 -4.48
CA ALA A 184 -58.83 2.75 -5.94
C ALA A 184 -57.85 1.70 -6.50
N ILE A 185 -56.80 1.35 -5.74
CA ILE A 185 -55.72 0.45 -6.19
C ILE A 185 -55.85 -0.93 -5.52
N PHE A 186 -56.24 -0.97 -4.24
CA PHE A 186 -56.33 -2.19 -3.44
C PHE A 186 -57.73 -2.48 -2.89
N GLY A 187 -58.73 -1.68 -3.25
CA GLY A 187 -60.13 -1.97 -2.94
C GLY A 187 -60.63 -3.17 -3.73
N TRP A 188 -61.51 -3.96 -3.11
CA TRP A 188 -62.18 -5.07 -3.78
C TRP A 188 -63.05 -4.51 -4.91
N PRO A 189 -63.05 -5.10 -6.12
CA PRO A 189 -63.85 -4.59 -7.22
C PRO A 189 -65.32 -4.67 -6.82
N GLN A 190 -65.98 -3.51 -6.68
CA GLN A 190 -67.43 -3.41 -6.56
C GLN A 190 -68.04 -3.79 -7.90
N THR A 191 -68.07 -5.08 -8.22
CA THR A 191 -68.78 -5.58 -9.39
C THR A 191 -70.28 -5.48 -9.11
N ALA A 192 -71.03 -4.96 -10.08
CA ALA A 192 -72.45 -4.64 -10.00
C ALA A 192 -73.38 -5.89 -9.99
N THR A 193 -72.95 -6.97 -9.34
CA THR A 193 -73.74 -8.18 -9.17
C THR A 193 -74.40 -8.11 -7.80
N PRO A 194 -75.74 -8.09 -7.68
CA PRO A 194 -76.43 -8.01 -6.40
C PRO A 194 -76.35 -9.37 -5.68
N SER A 195 -75.15 -9.71 -5.16
CA SER A 195 -74.82 -10.99 -4.52
C SER A 195 -75.71 -11.30 -3.33
N ALA A 196 -76.09 -10.27 -2.56
CA ALA A 196 -77.06 -10.40 -1.47
C ALA A 196 -78.42 -10.93 -1.94
N LEU A 197 -78.85 -10.54 -3.14
CA LEU A 197 -80.13 -10.92 -3.72
C LEU A 197 -80.11 -12.37 -4.21
N TYR A 198 -78.99 -12.81 -4.82
CA TYR A 198 -78.79 -14.22 -5.19
C TYR A 198 -78.65 -15.13 -3.98
N LEU A 199 -78.01 -14.68 -2.89
CA LEU A 199 -77.95 -15.44 -1.64
C LEU A 199 -79.34 -15.63 -1.03
N LEU A 200 -80.19 -14.60 -1.06
CA LEU A 200 -81.59 -14.72 -0.62
C LEU A 200 -82.37 -15.75 -1.46
N PHE A 201 -82.27 -15.69 -2.79
CA PHE A 201 -82.91 -16.70 -3.64
C PHE A 201 -82.39 -18.11 -3.39
N GLY A 202 -81.08 -18.28 -3.20
CA GLY A 202 -80.47 -19.57 -2.89
C GLY A 202 -80.99 -20.15 -1.58
N THR A 203 -81.03 -19.35 -0.52
CA THR A 203 -81.58 -19.79 0.78
C THR A 203 -83.07 -20.14 0.71
N PHE A 204 -83.84 -19.40 -0.10
CA PHE A 204 -85.26 -19.67 -0.33
C PHE A 204 -85.50 -21.01 -1.07
N MET A 205 -84.72 -21.32 -2.10
CA MET A 205 -84.82 -22.62 -2.79
C MET A 205 -84.48 -23.81 -1.89
N VAL A 206 -83.43 -23.68 -1.05
CA VAL A 206 -83.06 -24.73 -0.10
C VAL A 206 -84.18 -24.97 0.92
N TRP A 207 -84.82 -23.90 1.40
CA TRP A 207 -85.94 -23.98 2.34
C TRP A 207 -87.17 -24.67 1.72
N LEU A 208 -87.50 -24.34 0.47
CA LEU A 208 -88.56 -25.00 -0.29
C LEU A 208 -88.28 -26.49 -0.51
N GLY A 209 -87.05 -26.84 -0.90
CA GLY A 209 -86.65 -28.24 -1.07
C GLY A 209 -86.75 -29.05 0.22
N TRP A 210 -86.39 -28.44 1.36
CA TRP A 210 -86.50 -29.06 2.68
C TRP A 210 -87.94 -29.27 3.14
N LEU A 211 -88.85 -28.35 2.82
CA LEU A 211 -90.29 -28.55 3.07
C LEU A 211 -90.86 -29.68 2.22
N TRP A 212 -90.43 -29.77 0.96
CA TRP A 212 -90.89 -30.82 0.05
C TRP A 212 -90.40 -32.21 0.49
N SER A 213 -89.15 -32.34 0.94
CA SER A 213 -88.62 -33.62 1.44
C SER A 213 -89.33 -34.08 2.73
N ARG A 214 -89.83 -33.15 3.55
CA ARG A 214 -90.63 -33.46 4.75
C ARG A 214 -92.06 -33.93 4.42
N HIS A 215 -92.62 -33.47 3.30
CA HIS A 215 -93.94 -33.90 2.86
C HIS A 215 -93.95 -35.32 2.27
N GLN A 216 -92.87 -35.73 1.59
CA GLN A 216 -92.76 -37.08 1.03
C GLN A 216 -92.55 -38.18 2.08
N THR A 217 -91.98 -37.84 3.24
CA THR A 217 -91.73 -38.79 4.33
C THR A 217 -92.97 -39.15 5.15
N GLN A 218 -94.14 -38.53 4.88
CA GLN A 218 -95.41 -38.85 5.54
C GLN A 218 -96.36 -39.72 4.68
N GLN A 219 -95.96 -40.13 3.47
CA GLN A 219 -96.79 -40.94 2.57
C GLN A 219 -96.26 -42.38 2.36
N THR A 220 -95.31 -42.83 3.18
CA THR A 220 -94.86 -44.23 3.28
C THR A 220 -95.14 -44.75 4.67
#